data_AF-A0A6N8L5Q1-F1
#
_entry.id   AF-A0A6N8L5Q1-F1
#
_cell.length_a   1.000
_cell.length_b   1.000
_cell.length_c   1.000
_cell.angle_alpha   90.00
_cell.angle_beta   90.00
_cell.angle_gamma   90.00
#
_symmetry.space_group_name_H-M   'P 1'
#
loop_
_entity.id
_entity.type
_entity.pdbx_description
1 polymer ?
#
loop_
_entity_poly.entity_id
_entity_poly.type
_entity_poly.pdbx_seq_one_letter_code
_entity_poly.pdbx_strand_id
1 'polypeptide(L)'
;MIYDYLFYKGYQLAKKSKNWEDTPTLFAIMIIGACFIMNFATILFIIEGLSKEKIKFGDFISKINHYKYITGSIIMISIWLSYSYKNRWRKIIVKYKAKEKKKGKSIHPAIPLIITYIVSILLAMFAAMYKNGDGIFG
;
A
#
# COMPACT_ATOMS: atom_id res chain seq x y z
N MET A 1 -12.05 4.67 -1.50
CA MET A 1 -11.10 4.38 -2.61
C MET A 1 -10.43 3.04 -2.36
N ILE A 2 -9.69 2.47 -3.31
CA ILE A 2 -9.21 1.07 -3.25
C ILE A 2 -8.51 0.69 -1.93
N TYR A 3 -7.74 1.62 -1.34
CA TYR A 3 -7.11 1.44 -0.03
C TYR A 3 -8.10 1.21 1.13
N ASP A 4 -9.30 1.82 1.11
CA ASP A 4 -10.32 1.54 2.14
C ASP A 4 -10.84 0.10 2.03
N TYR A 5 -10.94 -0.43 0.80
CA TYR A 5 -11.35 -1.80 0.56
C TYR A 5 -10.24 -2.78 0.97
N LEU A 6 -8.99 -2.49 0.64
CA LEU A 6 -7.83 -3.27 1.08
C LEU A 6 -7.69 -3.25 2.60
N PHE A 7 -7.96 -2.11 3.23
CA PHE A 7 -7.96 -1.99 4.69
C PHE A 7 -9.01 -2.93 5.28
N TYR A 8 -10.23 -2.92 4.75
CA TYR A 8 -11.29 -3.81 5.20
C TYR A 8 -10.93 -5.29 4.99
N LYS A 9 -10.30 -5.65 3.86
CA LYS A 9 -9.86 -7.01 3.59
C LYS A 9 -8.68 -7.44 4.47
N GLY A 10 -7.72 -6.55 4.72
CA GLY A 10 -6.66 -6.75 5.70
C GLY A 10 -7.22 -6.97 7.11
N TYR A 11 -8.20 -6.15 7.52
CA TYR A 11 -8.89 -6.30 8.80
C TYR A 11 -9.60 -7.66 8.92
N GLN A 12 -10.33 -8.08 7.87
CA GLN A 12 -10.95 -9.40 7.83
C GLN A 12 -9.92 -10.55 7.91
N LEU A 13 -8.78 -10.40 7.24
CA LEU A 13 -7.71 -11.39 7.26
C LEU A 13 -7.08 -11.49 8.65
N ALA A 14 -6.83 -10.36 9.31
CA ALA A 14 -6.31 -10.31 10.66
C ALA A 14 -7.27 -10.95 11.67
N LYS A 15 -8.58 -10.65 11.57
CA LYS A 15 -9.60 -11.29 12.41
C LYS A 15 -9.74 -12.80 12.20
N LYS A 16 -9.31 -13.32 11.05
CA LYS A 16 -9.24 -14.76 10.77
C LYS A 16 -7.89 -15.37 11.17
N SER A 17 -6.88 -14.55 11.44
CA SER A 17 -5.56 -14.97 11.87
C SER A 17 -5.52 -15.04 13.40
N LYS A 18 -4.95 -16.11 13.95
CA LYS A 18 -4.74 -16.23 15.40
C LYS A 18 -3.73 -15.22 15.96
N ASN A 19 -2.86 -14.66 15.10
CA ASN A 19 -1.75 -13.80 15.55
C ASN A 19 -2.13 -12.31 15.62
N TRP A 20 -3.17 -11.88 14.92
CA TRP A 20 -3.53 -10.47 14.75
C TRP A 20 -4.99 -10.19 15.11
N GLU A 21 -5.66 -11.12 15.79
CA GLU A 21 -7.08 -11.01 16.14
C GLU A 21 -7.34 -9.84 17.09
N ASP A 22 -6.40 -9.57 18.00
CA ASP A 22 -6.48 -8.49 18.99
C ASP A 22 -6.13 -7.12 18.39
N THR A 23 -5.28 -7.10 17.35
CA THR A 23 -4.79 -5.87 16.72
C THR A 23 -5.07 -5.81 15.20
N PRO A 24 -6.30 -6.08 14.73
CA PRO A 24 -6.59 -6.27 13.31
C PRO A 24 -6.49 -4.98 12.51
N THR A 25 -6.70 -3.83 13.16
CA THR A 25 -6.54 -2.50 12.57
C THR A 25 -5.07 -2.21 12.27
N LEU A 26 -4.16 -2.62 13.16
CA LEU A 26 -2.72 -2.44 12.98
C LEU A 26 -2.22 -3.27 11.79
N PHE A 27 -2.62 -4.54 11.73
CA PHE A 27 -2.30 -5.41 10.59
C PHE A 27 -2.82 -4.85 9.26
N ALA A 28 -4.06 -4.36 9.24
CA ALA A 28 -4.63 -3.72 8.06
C ALA A 28 -3.81 -2.49 7.63
N ILE A 29 -3.35 -1.68 8.59
CA ILE A 29 -2.52 -0.49 8.32
C ILE A 29 -1.14 -0.88 7.80
N MET A 30 -0.52 -1.95 8.30
CA MET A 30 0.74 -2.48 7.78
C MET A 30 0.63 -2.88 6.30
N ILE A 31 -0.45 -3.56 5.94
CA ILE A 31 -0.75 -3.91 4.55
C ILE A 31 -0.88 -2.64 3.69
N ILE A 32 -1.68 -1.66 4.14
CA ILE A 32 -1.85 -0.40 3.40
C ILE A 32 -0.52 0.34 3.27
N GLY A 33 0.28 0.38 4.34
CA GLY A 33 1.59 1.02 4.36
C GLY A 33 2.54 0.43 3.34
N ALA A 34 2.69 -0.88 3.30
CA ALA A 34 3.55 -1.54 2.33
C ALA A 34 3.09 -1.28 0.87
N CYS A 35 1.78 -1.37 0.61
CA CYS A 35 1.24 -1.06 -0.72
C CYS A 35 1.43 0.41 -1.10
N PHE A 36 1.23 1.33 -0.16
CA PHE A 36 1.46 2.76 -0.36
C PHE A 36 2.92 3.06 -0.69
N ILE A 37 3.87 2.50 0.08
CA ILE A 37 5.31 2.71 -0.13
C ILE A 37 5.73 2.22 -1.52
N MET A 38 5.29 1.03 -1.94
CA MET A 38 5.59 0.51 -3.28
C MET A 38 5.03 1.43 -4.37
N ASN A 39 3.75 1.81 -4.29
CA ASN A 39 3.14 2.68 -5.29
C ASN A 39 3.76 4.08 -5.32
N PHE A 40 4.19 4.59 -4.17
CA PHE A 40 4.93 5.85 -4.08
C PHE A 40 6.29 5.74 -4.78
N ALA A 41 7.03 4.65 -4.55
CA ALA A 41 8.29 4.39 -5.24
C ALA A 41 8.11 4.27 -6.77
N THR A 42 7.05 3.59 -7.23
CA THR A 42 6.68 3.52 -8.65
C THR A 42 6.53 4.92 -9.26
N ILE A 43 5.81 5.82 -8.58
CA ILE A 43 5.62 7.20 -9.05
C ILE A 43 6.97 7.93 -9.15
N LEU A 44 7.84 7.78 -8.14
CA LEU A 44 9.16 8.40 -8.16
C LEU A 44 10.01 7.93 -9.34
N PHE A 45 10.02 6.63 -9.65
CA PHE A 45 10.75 6.10 -10.80
C PHE A 45 10.21 6.62 -12.14
N ILE A 46 8.89 6.76 -12.29
CA ILE A 46 8.29 7.35 -13.49
C ILE A 46 8.73 8.81 -13.65
N ILE A 47 8.68 9.61 -12.59
CA ILE A 47 9.10 11.02 -12.64
C ILE A 47 10.59 11.11 -13.00
N GLU A 48 11.43 10.27 -12.40
CA GLU A 48 12.87 10.21 -12.68
C GLU A 48 13.13 9.91 -14.16
N GLY A 49 12.47 8.87 -14.71
CA GLY A 49 12.55 8.51 -16.13
C GLY A 49 12.08 9.63 -17.07
N LEU A 50 10.94 10.27 -16.77
CA LEU A 50 10.42 11.39 -17.55
C LEU A 50 11.35 12.63 -17.53
N SER A 51 12.05 12.84 -16.41
CA SER A 51 12.98 13.96 -16.26
C SER A 51 14.30 13.79 -17.00
N LYS A 52 14.52 12.63 -17.68
CA LYS A 52 15.79 12.26 -18.33
C LYS A 52 16.99 12.50 -17.40
N GLU A 53 16.88 12.02 -16.16
CA GLU A 53 17.88 12.17 -15.11
C GLU A 53 18.19 13.60 -14.61
N LYS A 54 17.46 14.64 -15.04
CA LYS A 54 17.63 15.98 -14.45
C LYS A 54 17.28 16.01 -12.96
N ILE A 55 16.42 15.10 -12.51
CA ILE A 55 16.05 14.93 -11.11
C ILE A 55 16.42 13.50 -10.69
N LYS A 56 17.51 13.35 -9.93
CA LYS A 56 17.98 12.05 -9.42
C LYS A 56 17.37 11.76 -8.06
N PHE A 57 16.18 11.16 -8.05
CA PHE A 57 15.57 10.68 -6.82
C PHE A 57 16.35 9.51 -6.21
N GLY A 58 17.23 8.84 -6.96
CA GLY A 58 18.14 7.81 -6.44
C GLY A 58 18.96 8.27 -5.23
N ASP A 59 19.54 9.48 -5.27
CA ASP A 59 20.33 10.02 -4.14
C ASP A 59 19.47 10.41 -2.94
N PHE A 60 18.26 10.94 -3.21
CA PHE A 60 17.28 11.24 -2.17
C PHE A 60 16.77 9.96 -1.49
N ILE A 61 16.47 8.92 -2.26
CA ILE A 61 16.10 7.59 -1.77
C ILE A 61 17.27 6.97 -1.00
N SER A 62 18.51 7.11 -1.48
CA SER A 62 19.72 6.63 -0.79
C SER A 62 19.92 7.30 0.58
N LYS A 63 19.74 8.63 0.67
CA LYS A 63 19.73 9.37 1.94
C LYS A 63 18.59 8.95 2.87
N ILE A 64 17.39 8.76 2.32
CA ILE A 64 16.25 8.21 3.06
C ILE A 64 16.54 6.80 3.55
N ASN A 65 17.31 6.00 2.81
CA ASN A 65 17.67 4.64 3.17
C ASN A 65 18.60 4.61 4.40
N HIS A 66 19.43 5.64 4.58
CA HIS A 66 20.21 5.84 5.81
C HIS A 66 19.29 6.04 7.03
N TYR A 67 18.14 6.68 6.82
CA TYR A 67 17.06 6.87 7.79
C TYR A 67 15.87 5.93 7.55
N LYS A 68 16.09 4.75 6.95
CA LYS A 68 15.00 3.88 6.46
C LYS A 68 13.94 3.59 7.53
N TYR A 69 14.39 3.36 8.76
CA TYR A 69 13.51 3.08 9.90
C TYR A 69 12.72 4.31 10.35
N ILE A 70 13.30 5.51 10.28
CA ILE A 70 12.63 6.77 10.64
C ILE A 70 11.59 7.12 9.57
N THR A 71 11.98 7.08 8.29
CA THR A 71 11.08 7.42 7.18
C THR A 71 9.92 6.43 7.10
N GLY A 72 10.20 5.13 7.24
CA GLY A 72 9.17 4.09 7.30
C GLY A 72 8.21 4.32 8.48
N SER A 73 8.75 4.62 9.66
CA SER A 73 7.95 4.93 10.85
C SER A 73 7.05 6.15 10.65
N ILE A 74 7.56 7.24 10.06
CA ILE A 74 6.79 8.46 9.79
C ILE A 74 5.63 8.16 8.83
N ILE A 75 5.87 7.40 7.76
CA ILE A 75 4.83 7.00 6.81
C ILE A 75 3.76 6.16 7.52
N MET A 76 4.18 5.17 8.30
CA MET A 76 3.28 4.29 9.05
C MET A 76 2.43 5.07 10.06
N ILE A 77 3.03 5.98 10.81
CA ILE A 77 2.33 6.87 11.76
C ILE A 77 1.35 7.78 11.01
N SER A 78 1.75 8.34 9.88
CA SER A 78 0.89 9.21 9.07
C SER A 78 -0.34 8.46 8.55
N ILE A 79 -0.15 7.23 8.06
CA ILE A 79 -1.25 6.36 7.64
C ILE A 79 -2.14 6.05 8.84
N TRP A 80 -1.56 5.64 9.97
CA TRP A 80 -2.29 5.35 11.20
C TRP A 80 -3.15 6.53 11.65
N LEU A 81 -2.58 7.73 11.71
CA LEU A 81 -3.29 8.96 12.06
C LEU A 81 -4.43 9.24 11.07
N SER A 82 -4.20 9.06 9.76
CA SER A 82 -5.24 9.28 8.75
C SER A 82 -6.44 8.31 8.88
N TYR A 83 -6.20 7.07 9.31
CA TYR A 83 -7.24 6.08 9.52
C TYR A 83 -7.92 6.21 10.90
N SER A 84 -7.18 6.70 11.89
CA SER A 84 -7.69 6.99 13.24
C SER A 84 -8.54 8.26 13.26
N TYR A 85 -8.18 9.26 12.45
CA TYR A 85 -8.86 10.55 12.38
C TYR A 85 -10.37 10.37 12.13
N LYS A 86 -11.18 10.99 12.99
CA LYS A 86 -12.66 10.95 12.95
C LYS A 86 -13.22 9.52 12.85
N ASN A 87 -12.52 8.54 13.44
CA ASN A 87 -12.89 7.11 13.43
C ASN A 87 -13.11 6.57 12.01
N ARG A 88 -12.30 7.00 11.05
CA ARG A 88 -12.41 6.59 9.65
C ARG A 88 -12.37 5.08 9.48
N TRP A 89 -11.48 4.38 10.18
CA TRP A 89 -11.39 2.91 10.16
C TRP A 89 -12.73 2.24 10.50
N ARG A 90 -13.45 2.72 11.51
CA ARG A 90 -14.76 2.18 11.93
C ARG A 90 -15.81 2.39 10.83
N LYS A 91 -15.83 3.57 10.22
CA LYS A 91 -16.73 3.90 9.10
C LYS A 91 -16.48 2.99 7.90
N ILE A 92 -15.22 2.69 7.59
CA ILE A 92 -14.83 1.77 6.52
C ILE A 92 -15.37 0.37 6.80
N ILE A 93 -15.14 -0.18 8.00
CA ILE A 93 -15.60 -1.53 8.37
C ILE A 93 -17.12 -1.64 8.23
N VAL A 94 -17.87 -0.68 8.80
CA VAL A 94 -19.34 -0.69 8.73
C VAL A 94 -19.81 -0.62 7.27
N LYS A 95 -19.25 0.29 6.47
CA LYS A 95 -19.59 0.48 5.06
C LYS A 95 -19.39 -0.80 4.24
N TYR A 96 -18.23 -1.43 4.34
CA TYR A 96 -17.90 -2.60 3.53
C TYR A 96 -18.57 -3.88 4.05
N LYS A 97 -18.76 -4.03 5.36
CA LYS A 97 -19.56 -5.12 5.94
C LYS A 97 -21.00 -5.10 5.45
N ALA A 98 -21.63 -3.92 5.44
CA ALA A 98 -22.98 -3.76 4.90
C ALA A 98 -23.03 -4.07 3.39
N LYS A 99 -22.00 -3.67 2.63
CA LYS A 99 -21.90 -3.92 1.19
C LYS A 99 -21.76 -5.41 0.86
N GLU A 100 -20.97 -6.16 1.62
CA GLU A 100 -20.84 -7.61 1.42
C GLU A 100 -22.11 -8.36 1.80
N LYS A 101 -22.74 -7.98 2.91
CA LYS A 101 -24.03 -8.56 3.32
C LYS A 101 -25.10 -8.39 2.23
N LYS A 102 -25.16 -7.22 1.59
CA LYS A 102 -26.08 -6.96 0.46
C LYS A 102 -25.76 -7.76 -0.80
N LYS A 103 -24.49 -8.08 -1.05
CA LYS A 103 -24.07 -8.80 -2.26
C LYS A 103 -24.15 -10.32 -2.16
N GLY A 104 -24.33 -10.88 -0.95
CA GLY A 104 -24.43 -12.33 -0.72
C GLY A 104 -23.17 -13.15 -1.02
N LYS A 105 -22.13 -12.54 -1.60
CA LYS A 105 -20.85 -13.19 -1.94
C LYS A 105 -19.70 -12.47 -1.25
N SER A 106 -18.99 -13.19 -0.38
CA SER A 106 -17.76 -12.73 0.26
C SER A 106 -16.55 -13.38 -0.40
N ILE A 107 -15.77 -12.60 -1.14
CA ILE A 107 -14.47 -13.04 -1.68
C ILE A 107 -13.50 -13.25 -0.50
N HIS A 108 -12.71 -14.33 -0.53
CA HIS A 108 -11.69 -14.59 0.48
C HIS A 108 -10.76 -13.37 0.62
N PRO A 109 -10.51 -12.84 1.84
CA PRO A 109 -9.82 -11.57 2.00
C PRO A 109 -8.40 -11.51 1.43
N ALA A 110 -7.72 -12.66 1.35
CA ALA A 110 -6.38 -12.76 0.76
C ALA A 110 -6.35 -12.47 -0.75
N ILE A 111 -7.40 -12.84 -1.49
CA ILE A 111 -7.43 -12.70 -2.96
C ILE A 111 -7.23 -11.24 -3.42
N PRO A 112 -8.05 -10.27 -2.99
CA PRO A 112 -7.87 -8.88 -3.41
C PRO A 112 -6.55 -8.28 -2.93
N LEU A 113 -6.02 -8.74 -1.80
CA LEU A 113 -4.70 -8.32 -1.32
C LEU A 113 -3.62 -8.81 -2.27
N ILE A 114 -3.56 -10.11 -2.54
CA ILE A 114 -2.56 -10.72 -3.44
C ILE A 114 -2.60 -10.06 -4.82
N ILE A 115 -3.79 -9.92 -5.42
CA ILE A 115 -3.94 -9.28 -6.73
C ILE A 115 -3.38 -7.86 -6.72
N THR A 116 -3.70 -7.08 -5.69
CA THR A 116 -3.23 -5.69 -5.61
C THR A 116 -1.72 -5.61 -5.44
N TYR A 117 -1.13 -6.50 -4.65
CA TYR A 117 0.32 -6.56 -4.49
C TYR A 117 1.02 -6.97 -5.79
N ILE A 118 0.51 -7.97 -6.49
CA ILE A 118 1.03 -8.39 -7.81
C ILE A 118 1.01 -7.19 -8.77
N VAL A 119 -0.12 -6.49 -8.87
CA VAL A 119 -0.23 -5.31 -9.73
C VAL A 119 0.75 -4.21 -9.31
N SER A 120 0.87 -3.93 -8.00
CA SER A 120 1.78 -2.90 -7.48
C SER A 120 3.24 -3.24 -7.77
N ILE A 121 3.63 -4.51 -7.62
CA ILE A 121 4.98 -5.01 -7.92
C ILE A 121 5.27 -4.89 -9.42
N LEU A 122 4.37 -5.36 -10.28
CA LEU A 122 4.54 -5.27 -11.73
C LEU A 122 4.70 -3.81 -12.18
N LEU A 123 3.87 -2.90 -11.66
CA LEU A 123 3.99 -1.48 -11.94
C LEU A 123 5.34 -0.91 -11.48
N ALA A 124 5.79 -1.25 -10.27
CA ALA A 124 7.09 -0.83 -9.76
C ALA A 124 8.25 -1.34 -10.63
N MET A 125 8.18 -2.60 -11.07
CA MET A 125 9.16 -3.20 -11.97
C MET A 125 9.21 -2.47 -13.33
N PHE A 126 8.05 -2.28 -13.97
CA PHE A 126 8.00 -1.55 -15.24
C PHE A 126 8.48 -0.10 -15.10
N ALA A 127 8.16 0.58 -14.00
CA ALA A 127 8.63 1.94 -13.74
C ALA A 127 10.15 1.98 -13.56
N ALA A 128 10.74 1.00 -12.87
CA ALA A 128 12.19 0.89 -12.72
C ALA A 128 12.89 0.59 -14.06
N MET A 129 12.35 -0.32 -14.88
CA MET A 129 12.85 -0.59 -16.23
C MET A 129 12.77 0.64 -17.12
N TYR A 130 11.64 1.36 -17.08
CA TYR A 130 11.47 2.61 -17.81
C TYR A 130 12.48 3.68 -17.41
N LYS A 131 12.71 3.85 -16.09
CA LYS A 131 13.74 4.76 -15.57
C LYS A 131 15.12 4.44 -16.12
N ASN A 132 15.51 3.16 -16.13
CA ASN A 132 16.84 2.74 -16.51
C ASN A 132 17.05 2.63 -18.03
N GLY A 133 15.97 2.74 -18.83
CA GLY A 133 16.03 2.46 -20.27
C GLY A 133 16.28 0.98 -20.57
N ASP A 134 15.82 0.08 -19.69
CA ASP A 134 16.04 -1.36 -19.81
C ASP A 134 14.79 -2.10 -20.35
N GLY A 135 15.00 -3.28 -20.94
CA GLY A 135 13.95 -4.20 -21.36
C GLY A 135 13.12 -3.70 -22.53
N ILE A 136 11.80 -3.54 -22.37
CA ILE A 136 10.90 -3.07 -23.46
C ILE A 136 10.99 -1.56 -23.72
N PHE A 137 11.75 -0.82 -22.91
CA PHE A 137 11.88 0.63 -22.99
C PHE A 137 13.28 1.09 -23.46
N GLY A 138 14.17 0.14 -23.78
CA GLY A 138 15.51 0.37 -24.33
C GLY A 138 15.58 0.17 -25.84
#